data_AF-V6L872-F1
#
_entry.id   AF-V6L872-F1
#
_cell.length_a   1.000
_cell.length_b   1.000
_cell.length_c   1.000
_cell.angle_alpha   90.00
_cell.angle_beta   90.00
_cell.angle_gamma   90.00
#
_symmetry.space_group_name_H-M   'P 1'
#
loop_
_entity.id
_entity.type
_entity.pdbx_description
1 polymer ?
#
loop_
_entity_poly.entity_id
_entity_poly.type
_entity_poly.pdbx_seq_one_letter_code
_entity_poly.pdbx_strand_id
1 'polypeptide(L)'
;MRVVEYTVVTATLDAEGVSQETSELFTLITTLLAPAAVPARELAELHTARWTSETIFKHIKVEQRGGRTATLRSNSPAMVEQELWAMLCVYQALHHLVAETAHHAHLPVSHISFEQTLAAARRSVGADFSPSATGRQGP
;
A
#
# COMPACT_ATOMS: atom_id res chain seq x y z
N MET A 1 -1.30 -7.46 -30.66
CA MET A 1 -1.72 -6.52 -29.61
C MET A 1 -3.24 -6.51 -29.57
N ARG A 2 -3.87 -6.40 -28.40
CA ARG A 2 -5.33 -6.39 -28.23
C ARG A 2 -5.77 -5.14 -27.48
N VAL A 3 -6.90 -4.58 -27.89
CA VAL A 3 -7.57 -3.46 -27.22
C VAL A 3 -8.78 -4.00 -26.47
N VAL A 4 -8.99 -3.53 -25.25
CA VAL A 4 -10.13 -3.85 -24.39
C VAL A 4 -10.73 -2.55 -23.89
N GLU A 5 -12.02 -2.35 -24.14
CA GLU A 5 -12.76 -1.21 -23.65
C GLU A 5 -13.70 -1.64 -22.53
N TYR A 6 -13.79 -0.85 -21.47
CA TYR A 6 -14.72 -1.09 -20.37
C TYR A 6 -15.16 0.23 -19.75
N THR A 7 -16.41 0.26 -19.28
CA THR A 7 -16.98 1.44 -18.62
C THR A 7 -16.99 1.25 -17.12
N VAL A 8 -16.48 2.22 -16.38
CA VAL A 8 -16.61 2.29 -14.93
C VAL A 8 -17.77 3.20 -14.61
N VAL A 9 -18.72 2.72 -13.81
CA VAL A 9 -19.83 3.52 -13.29
C VAL A 9 -19.57 3.78 -11.82
N THR A 10 -19.55 5.06 -11.43
CA THR A 10 -19.37 5.50 -10.06
C THR A 10 -20.64 6.21 -9.60
N ALA A 11 -21.25 5.67 -8.54
CA ALA A 11 -22.37 6.31 -7.86
C ALA A 11 -21.85 7.02 -6.60
N THR A 12 -22.08 8.33 -6.51
CA THR A 12 -21.76 9.14 -5.32
C THR A 12 -23.03 9.78 -4.78
N LEU A 13 -23.14 9.88 -3.46
CA LEU A 13 -24.21 10.66 -2.83
C LEU A 13 -23.74 12.12 -2.72
N ASP A 14 -24.58 13.07 -3.14
CA ASP A 14 -24.36 14.48 -2.85
C ASP A 14 -24.75 14.83 -1.40
N ALA A 15 -24.57 16.11 -1.03
CA ALA A 15 -24.81 16.58 0.34
C ALA A 15 -26.28 16.41 0.77
N GLU A 16 -27.19 16.33 -0.19
CA GLU A 16 -28.63 16.15 -0.03
C GLU A 16 -29.05 14.68 -0.04
N GLY A 17 -28.09 13.75 -0.20
CA GLY A 17 -28.32 12.30 -0.22
C GLY A 17 -28.90 11.79 -1.54
N VAL A 18 -28.82 12.58 -2.61
CA VAL A 18 -29.22 12.16 -3.96
C VAL A 18 -28.06 11.43 -4.61
N SER A 19 -28.35 10.26 -5.20
CA SER A 19 -27.36 9.48 -5.93
C SER A 19 -27.08 10.12 -7.28
N GLN A 20 -25.83 10.52 -7.49
CA GLN A 20 -25.29 10.96 -8.76
C GLN A 20 -24.46 9.82 -9.36
N GLU A 21 -24.89 9.34 -10.54
CA GLU A 21 -24.14 8.34 -11.29
C GLU A 21 -23.30 9.03 -12.38
N THR A 22 -22.02 8.70 -12.41
CA THR A 22 -21.09 9.11 -13.46
C THR A 22 -20.53 7.87 -14.13
N SER A 23 -20.26 7.95 -15.44
CA SER A 23 -19.64 6.85 -16.16
C SER A 23 -18.47 7.34 -17.00
N GLU A 24 -17.40 6.55 -17.04
CA GLU A 24 -16.19 6.85 -17.80
C GLU A 24 -15.74 5.60 -18.57
N LEU A 25 -15.37 5.80 -19.84
CA LEU A 25 -14.86 4.75 -20.72
C LEU A 25 -13.34 4.67 -20.62
N PHE A 26 -12.83 3.48 -20.30
CA PHE A 26 -11.40 3.20 -20.25
C PHE A 26 -11.00 2.29 -21.41
N THR A 27 -9.84 2.59 -22.02
CA THR A 27 -9.23 1.77 -23.06
C THR A 27 -7.94 1.15 -22.54
N LEU A 28 -7.90 -0.17 -22.42
CA LEU A 28 -6.73 -0.95 -22.04
C LEU A 28 -6.08 -1.56 -23.29
N ILE A 29 -4.76 -1.40 -23.42
CA ILE A 29 -3.97 -2.05 -24.46
C ILE A 29 -3.15 -3.17 -23.80
N THR A 30 -3.26 -4.39 -24.33
CA THR A 30 -2.61 -5.57 -23.77
C THR A 30 -1.93 -6.43 -24.83
N THR A 31 -0.88 -7.16 -24.43
CA THR A 31 -0.23 -8.20 -25.23
C THR A 31 -0.91 -9.57 -25.08
N LEU A 32 -1.90 -9.70 -24.18
CA LEU A 32 -2.68 -10.92 -23.98
C LEU A 32 -3.71 -11.09 -25.11
N LEU A 33 -3.45 -12.02 -26.03
CA LEU A 33 -4.19 -12.14 -27.30
C LEU A 33 -5.39 -13.09 -27.26
N ALA A 34 -5.51 -13.95 -26.24
CA ALA A 34 -6.54 -15.00 -26.18
C ALA A 34 -7.77 -14.55 -25.37
N PRO A 35 -8.88 -14.13 -26.01
CA PRO A 35 -10.01 -13.52 -25.29
C PRO A 35 -10.84 -14.52 -24.48
N ALA A 36 -10.87 -15.79 -24.92
CA ALA A 36 -11.56 -16.87 -24.21
C ALA A 36 -10.83 -17.27 -22.92
N ALA A 37 -9.50 -17.19 -22.92
CA ALA A 37 -8.68 -17.50 -21.74
C ALA A 37 -8.50 -16.29 -20.82
N VAL A 38 -8.58 -15.08 -21.36
CA VAL A 38 -8.40 -13.82 -20.62
C VAL A 38 -9.56 -12.86 -20.94
N PRO A 39 -10.69 -13.00 -20.23
CA PRO A 39 -11.86 -12.17 -20.44
C PRO A 39 -11.60 -10.68 -20.20
N ALA A 40 -12.29 -9.82 -20.93
CA ALA A 40 -12.17 -8.37 -20.81
C ALA A 40 -12.48 -7.85 -19.40
N ARG A 41 -13.49 -8.45 -18.75
CA ARG A 41 -13.90 -8.09 -17.39
C ARG A 41 -12.78 -8.33 -16.36
N GLU A 42 -12.14 -9.48 -16.41
CA GLU A 42 -11.04 -9.81 -15.49
C GLU A 42 -9.84 -8.87 -15.71
N LEU A 43 -9.56 -8.52 -16.96
CA LEU A 43 -8.54 -7.51 -17.28
C LEU A 43 -8.87 -6.12 -16.72
N ALA A 44 -10.15 -5.72 -16.78
CA ALA A 44 -10.60 -4.46 -16.20
C ALA A 44 -10.47 -4.45 -14.67
N GLU A 45 -10.85 -5.54 -14.01
CA GLU A 45 -10.69 -5.71 -12.56
C GLU A 45 -9.20 -5.67 -12.14
N LEU A 46 -8.33 -6.39 -12.86
CA LEU A 46 -6.88 -6.37 -12.61
C LEU A 46 -6.24 -5.01 -12.90
N HIS A 47 -6.67 -4.32 -13.98
CA HIS A 47 -6.19 -2.98 -14.28
C HIS A 47 -6.62 -1.98 -13.20
N THR A 48 -7.82 -2.14 -12.65
CA THR A 48 -8.31 -1.36 -11.50
C THR A 48 -7.47 -1.65 -10.25
N ALA A 49 -7.19 -2.92 -9.96
CA ALA A 49 -6.30 -3.32 -8.87
C ALA A 49 -4.84 -2.83 -9.06
N ARG A 50 -4.37 -2.67 -10.30
CA ARG A 50 -3.06 -2.04 -10.57
C ARG A 50 -3.01 -0.60 -10.06
N TRP A 51 -4.13 0.12 -10.12
CA TRP A 51 -4.20 1.51 -9.66
C TRP A 51 -3.94 1.65 -8.15
N THR A 52 -4.05 0.56 -7.39
CA THR A 52 -3.53 0.45 -6.01
C THR A 52 -2.04 0.76 -5.88
N SER A 53 -1.27 0.78 -6.99
CA SER A 53 0.12 1.25 -6.98
C SER A 53 0.25 2.70 -6.49
N GLU A 54 -0.77 3.55 -6.69
CA GLU A 54 -0.78 4.91 -6.12
C GLU A 54 -0.84 4.87 -4.58
N THR A 55 -1.59 3.92 -4.02
CA THR A 55 -1.63 3.65 -2.58
C THR A 55 -0.26 3.25 -2.03
N ILE A 56 0.53 2.47 -2.79
CA ILE A 56 1.91 2.13 -2.42
C ILE A 56 2.76 3.39 -2.25
N PHE A 57 2.68 4.32 -3.20
CA PHE A 57 3.42 5.58 -3.11
C PHE A 57 2.96 6.42 -1.93
N LYS A 58 1.65 6.42 -1.59
CA LYS A 58 1.14 7.08 -0.39
C LYS A 58 1.72 6.44 0.89
N HIS A 59 1.65 5.11 1.02
CA HIS A 59 2.17 4.37 2.17
C HIS A 59 3.65 4.72 2.43
N ILE A 60 4.48 4.70 1.38
CA ILE A 60 5.91 4.98 1.51
C ILE A 60 6.17 6.47 1.77
N LYS A 61 5.63 7.37 0.94
CA LYS A 61 5.99 8.80 0.98
C LYS A 61 5.36 9.55 2.16
N VAL A 62 4.20 9.11 2.62
CA VAL A 62 3.41 9.81 3.64
C VAL A 62 3.44 9.04 4.95
N GLU A 63 2.89 7.84 4.98
CA GLU A 63 2.61 7.14 6.24
C GLU A 63 3.88 6.59 6.90
N GLN A 64 4.74 5.95 6.11
CA GLN A 64 6.00 5.38 6.57
C GLN A 64 7.05 6.47 6.83
N ARG A 65 7.26 7.36 5.85
CA ARG A 65 8.29 8.41 5.92
C ARG A 65 7.95 9.54 6.89
N GLY A 66 6.68 9.78 7.20
CA GLY A 66 6.24 10.87 8.08
C GLY A 66 5.84 12.15 7.34
N GLY A 67 5.32 12.01 6.12
CA GLY A 67 4.69 13.11 5.38
C GLY A 67 5.66 14.05 4.66
N ARG A 68 5.12 15.21 4.24
CA ARG A 68 5.85 16.23 3.43
C ARG A 68 7.01 16.88 4.18
N THR A 69 6.97 16.92 5.50
CA THR A 69 7.97 17.59 6.35
C THR A 69 9.14 16.70 6.72
N ALA A 70 9.00 15.37 6.64
CA ALA A 70 10.12 14.47 6.77
C ALA A 70 11.10 14.69 5.59
N THR A 71 12.40 14.62 5.84
CA THR A 71 13.46 14.60 4.82
C THR A 71 14.26 13.32 4.95
N LEU A 72 14.85 12.86 3.85
CA LEU A 72 15.85 11.79 3.95
C LEU A 72 17.05 12.37 4.69
N ARG A 73 17.58 11.60 5.65
CA ARG A 73 18.66 12.07 6.54
C ARG A 73 20.03 12.00 5.88
N SER A 74 20.16 11.19 4.84
CA SER A 74 21.40 10.93 4.14
C SER A 74 21.84 12.10 3.25
N ASN A 75 23.13 12.44 3.29
CA ASN A 75 23.72 13.58 2.56
C ASN A 75 24.62 13.17 1.37
N SER A 76 24.58 11.90 0.94
CA SER A 76 25.26 11.43 -0.26
C SER A 76 24.33 10.57 -1.11
N PRO A 77 24.48 10.55 -2.45
CA PRO A 77 23.61 9.79 -3.35
C PRO A 77 23.52 8.30 -3.00
N ALA A 78 24.65 7.66 -2.70
CA ALA A 78 24.69 6.24 -2.35
C ALA A 78 23.95 5.94 -1.03
N MET A 79 24.07 6.81 -0.03
CA MET A 79 23.37 6.64 1.25
C MET A 79 21.87 6.93 1.12
N VAL A 80 21.49 7.89 0.26
CA VAL A 80 20.09 8.16 -0.09
C VAL A 80 19.45 6.94 -0.77
N GLU A 81 20.17 6.29 -1.68
CA GLU A 81 19.69 5.06 -2.33
C GLU A 81 19.50 3.94 -1.30
N GLN A 82 20.47 3.75 -0.40
CA GLN A 82 20.34 2.79 0.70
C GLN A 82 19.13 3.07 1.59
N GLU A 83 18.88 4.34 1.92
CA GLU A 83 17.73 4.76 2.72
C GLU A 83 16.39 4.46 2.01
N LEU A 84 16.34 4.65 0.69
CA LEU A 84 15.18 4.28 -0.12
C LEU A 84 14.96 2.75 -0.14
N TRP A 85 16.03 1.97 -0.31
CA TRP A 85 15.95 0.51 -0.23
C TRP A 85 15.47 0.03 1.14
N ALA A 86 15.96 0.63 2.22
CA ALA A 86 15.49 0.31 3.57
C ALA A 86 13.98 0.60 3.73
N MET A 87 13.49 1.73 3.19
CA MET A 87 12.05 2.03 3.21
C MET A 87 11.25 0.99 2.42
N LEU A 88 11.70 0.60 1.22
CA LEU A 88 11.05 -0.43 0.41
C LEU A 88 11.01 -1.80 1.11
N CYS A 89 12.09 -2.19 1.79
CA CYS A 89 12.14 -3.42 2.57
C CYS A 89 11.12 -3.41 3.72
N VAL A 90 11.03 -2.29 4.46
CA VAL A 90 10.05 -2.15 5.55
C VAL A 90 8.62 -2.16 5.01
N TYR A 91 8.36 -1.49 3.88
CA TYR A 91 7.07 -1.55 3.20
C TYR A 91 6.68 -2.99 2.84
N GLN A 92 7.61 -3.75 2.25
CA GLN A 92 7.36 -5.15 1.88
C GLN A 92 7.10 -6.03 3.11
N ALA A 93 7.89 -5.85 4.18
CA ALA A 93 7.69 -6.58 5.43
C ALA A 93 6.31 -6.31 6.06
N LEU A 94 5.87 -5.05 6.05
CA LEU A 94 4.54 -4.66 6.53
C LEU A 94 3.43 -5.23 5.65
N HIS A 95 3.62 -5.24 4.32
CA HIS A 95 2.65 -5.86 3.41
C HIS A 95 2.53 -7.37 3.60
N HIS A 96 3.64 -8.06 3.86
CA HIS A 96 3.62 -9.48 4.22
C HIS A 96 2.86 -9.69 5.53
N LEU A 97 3.12 -8.87 6.55
CA LEU A 97 2.42 -8.96 7.83
C LEU A 97 0.91 -8.69 7.68
N VAL A 98 0.52 -7.71 6.86
CA VAL A 98 -0.87 -7.43 6.50
C VAL A 98 -1.52 -8.66 5.84
N ALA A 99 -0.86 -9.26 4.85
CA ALA A 99 -1.38 -10.42 4.14
C ALA A 99 -1.52 -11.65 5.05
N GLU A 100 -0.53 -11.91 5.90
CA GLU A 100 -0.56 -12.98 6.89
C GLU A 100 -1.68 -12.78 7.92
N THR A 101 -1.82 -11.55 8.42
CA THR A 101 -2.90 -11.20 9.37
C THR A 101 -4.27 -11.40 8.74
N ALA A 102 -4.47 -10.94 7.51
CA ALA A 102 -5.71 -11.10 6.77
C ALA A 102 -6.03 -12.59 6.55
N HIS A 103 -5.02 -13.39 6.18
CA HIS A 103 -5.14 -14.84 6.02
C HIS A 103 -5.57 -15.52 7.33
N HIS A 104 -4.89 -15.24 8.46
CA HIS A 104 -5.26 -15.81 9.75
C HIS A 104 -6.65 -15.38 10.23
N ALA A 105 -7.04 -14.14 9.96
CA ALA A 105 -8.35 -13.61 10.32
C ALA A 105 -9.48 -14.02 9.35
N HIS A 106 -9.17 -14.70 8.24
CA HIS A 106 -10.12 -14.99 7.15
C HIS A 106 -10.82 -13.73 6.62
N LEU A 107 -10.08 -12.62 6.54
CA LEU A 107 -10.57 -11.33 6.04
C LEU A 107 -9.91 -10.99 4.69
N PRO A 108 -10.58 -10.18 3.85
CA PRO A 108 -9.93 -9.58 2.69
C PRO A 108 -8.72 -8.74 3.14
N VAL A 109 -7.62 -8.78 2.37
CA VAL A 109 -6.41 -7.98 2.65
C VAL A 109 -6.72 -6.48 2.76
N SER A 110 -7.68 -5.99 1.97
CA SER A 110 -8.14 -4.60 2.00
C SER A 110 -8.77 -4.16 3.32
N HIS A 111 -9.13 -5.08 4.21
CA HIS A 111 -9.70 -4.78 5.53
C HIS A 111 -8.64 -4.53 6.61
N ILE A 112 -7.37 -4.82 6.33
CA ILE A 112 -6.28 -4.58 7.28
C ILE A 112 -5.61 -3.24 6.94
N SER A 113 -5.64 -2.31 7.88
CA SER A 113 -5.06 -0.97 7.70
C SER A 113 -3.52 -1.00 7.77
N PHE A 114 -2.85 -0.51 6.72
CA PHE A 114 -1.40 -0.37 6.69
C PHE A 114 -0.87 0.53 7.82
N GLU A 115 -1.51 1.67 8.07
CA GLU A 115 -1.12 2.61 9.14
C GLU A 115 -1.15 1.95 10.52
N GLN A 116 -2.21 1.16 10.80
CA GLN A 116 -2.34 0.44 12.05
C GLN A 116 -1.28 -0.66 12.18
N THR A 117 -0.99 -1.39 11.10
CA THR A 117 0.09 -2.39 11.07
C THR A 117 1.45 -1.74 11.29
N LEU A 118 1.73 -0.60 10.65
CA LEU A 118 2.96 0.17 10.86
C LEU A 118 3.10 0.63 12.32
N ALA A 119 2.03 1.16 12.91
CA ALA A 119 2.01 1.57 14.30
C ALA A 119 2.22 0.38 15.25
N ALA A 120 1.66 -0.79 14.95
CA ALA A 120 1.87 -2.01 15.71
C ALA A 120 3.32 -2.50 15.62
N ALA A 121 3.89 -2.56 14.42
CA ALA A 121 5.29 -2.95 14.20
C ALA A 121 6.28 -2.00 14.90
N ARG A 122 6.03 -0.68 14.88
CA ARG A 122 6.85 0.28 15.63
C ARG A 122 6.81 0.04 17.14
N ARG A 123 5.64 -0.34 17.69
CA ARG A 123 5.49 -0.65 19.11
C ARG A 123 6.19 -1.95 19.50
N SER A 124 6.22 -2.97 18.64
CA SER A 124 6.89 -4.24 18.96
C SER A 124 8.41 -4.10 19.03
N VAL A 125 9.02 -3.34 18.12
CA VAL A 125 10.48 -3.16 18.07
C VAL A 125 11.03 -2.47 19.34
N GLY A 126 10.23 -1.62 20.00
CA GLY A 126 10.64 -0.98 21.27
C GLY A 126 10.45 -1.86 22.51
N ALA A 127 9.64 -2.91 22.44
CA ALA A 127 9.33 -3.79 23.57
C ALA A 127 10.42 -4.85 23.82
N ASP A 128 11.13 -5.26 22.76
CA ASP A 128 12.13 -6.33 22.83
C ASP A 128 13.52 -5.83 23.31
N PHE A 129 13.74 -4.51 23.34
CA PHE A 129 14.95 -3.90 23.90
C PHE A 129 14.64 -3.21 25.24
N SER A 130 14.45 -3.99 26.29
CA SER A 130 14.43 -3.44 27.65
C SER A 130 15.76 -2.73 27.93
N PRO A 131 15.77 -1.45 28.34
CA PRO A 131 17.00 -0.80 28.75
C PRO A 131 17.56 -1.60 29.93
N SER A 132 18.75 -2.16 29.76
CA SER A 132 19.43 -2.85 30.85
C SER A 132 19.53 -1.88 32.03
N ALA A 133 19.03 -2.30 33.20
CA ALA A 133 19.13 -1.49 34.41
C ALA A 133 20.60 -1.13 34.63
N THR A 134 20.93 0.16 34.54
CA THR A 134 22.24 0.68 34.85
C THR A 134 22.57 0.20 36.27
N GLY A 135 23.49 -0.76 36.36
CA GLY A 135 23.89 -1.35 37.63
C GLY A 135 24.27 -0.24 38.59
N ARG A 136 23.51 -0.15 39.69
CA ARG A 136 23.76 0.76 40.80
C ARG A 136 25.13 0.40 41.39
N GLN A 137 26.18 1.07 40.93
CA GLN A 137 27.47 1.04 41.62
C GLN A 137 27.32 1.88 42.88
N GLY A 138 27.43 1.21 44.02
CA GLY A 138 27.79 1.80 45.29
C GLY A 138 28.59 0.77 46.08
N PRO A 139 29.20 1.15 47.20
CA PRO A 139 29.32 2.50 47.77
C PRO A 139 30.53 3.30 47.28
#